data_AF-A0A429BRX7-F1
#
_entry.id   AF-A0A429BRX7-F1
#
_cell.length_a   1.000
_cell.length_b   1.000
_cell.length_c   1.000
_cell.angle_alpha   90.00
_cell.angle_beta   90.00
_cell.angle_gamma   90.00
#
_symmetry.space_group_name_H-M   'P 1'
#
loop_
_entity.id
_entity.type
_entity.pdbx_description
1 polymer ?
#
loop_
_entity_poly.entity_id
_entity_poly.type
_entity_poly.pdbx_seq_one_letter_code
_entity_poly.pdbx_strand_id
1 'polypeptide(L)'
;MEERVGVVSAGPVGDQAGKRWLCISDGSGERIDASLTDDQIRVRFNLDRVTQAPKIDFCEGLLLDGPLAGTTAYAVNELGFLVQLTLPPRRPGGPVVTYEVVTLSTDDRPAELRHAPEAPQKS
;
A
#
# COMPACT_ATOMS: atom_id res chain seq x y z
N MET A 1 -13.59 21.82 16.99
CA MET A 1 -12.62 20.82 17.48
C MET A 1 -12.48 19.82 16.35
N GLU A 2 -11.26 19.63 15.81
CA GLU A 2 -11.04 18.62 14.78
C GLU A 2 -11.07 17.23 15.41
N GLU A 3 -11.73 16.28 14.74
CA GLU A 3 -11.82 14.89 15.17
C GLU A 3 -10.43 14.25 15.19
N ARG A 4 -10.05 13.66 16.34
CA ARG A 4 -8.79 12.94 16.51
C ARG A 4 -9.00 11.47 16.16
N VAL A 5 -8.56 11.10 14.96
CA VAL A 5 -8.81 9.78 14.38
C VAL A 5 -7.54 8.93 14.43
N GLY A 6 -7.69 7.67 14.83
CA GLY A 6 -6.67 6.64 14.67
C GLY A 6 -6.96 5.73 13.47
N VAL A 7 -5.94 5.42 12.67
CA VAL A 7 -5.99 4.41 11.61
C VAL A 7 -5.02 3.30 11.97
N VAL A 8 -5.54 2.08 12.11
CA VAL A 8 -4.75 0.90 12.49
C VAL A 8 -4.48 0.05 11.25
N SER A 9 -3.24 -0.42 11.08
CA SER A 9 -2.88 -1.31 9.98
C SER A 9 -3.64 -2.64 10.04
N ALA A 10 -4.10 -3.13 8.88
CA ALA A 10 -4.84 -4.39 8.77
C ALA A 10 -4.04 -5.62 9.22
N GLY A 11 -2.71 -5.56 9.09
CA GLY A 11 -1.79 -6.64 9.40
C GLY A 11 -0.63 -6.17 10.26
N PRO A 12 0.21 -7.13 10.69
CA PRO A 12 1.39 -6.80 11.47
C PRO A 12 2.41 -6.01 10.67
N VAL A 13 3.22 -5.22 11.38
CA VAL A 13 4.30 -4.45 10.77
C VAL A 13 5.58 -5.29 10.76
N GLY A 14 5.99 -5.73 9.57
CA GLY A 14 7.24 -6.49 9.39
C GLY A 14 7.20 -7.89 9.97
N ASP A 15 8.34 -8.34 10.49
CA ASP A 15 8.55 -9.67 11.10
C ASP A 15 8.05 -9.78 12.55
N GLN A 16 7.51 -8.69 13.12
CA GLN A 16 7.01 -8.64 14.48
C GLN A 16 5.58 -9.16 14.56
N ALA A 17 5.44 -10.48 14.60
CA ALA A 17 4.19 -11.15 14.92
C ALA A 17 3.57 -10.53 16.19
N GLY A 18 2.33 -10.04 16.07
CA GLY A 18 1.59 -9.46 17.19
C GLY A 18 1.69 -7.94 17.39
N LYS A 19 2.28 -7.17 16.46
CA LYS A 19 2.24 -5.69 16.49
C LYS A 19 1.58 -5.09 15.27
N ARG A 20 0.70 -4.10 15.45
CA ARG A 20 0.08 -3.28 14.37
C ARG A 20 0.61 -1.85 14.44
N TRP A 21 0.53 -1.11 13.33
CA TRP A 21 0.82 0.32 13.30
C TRP A 21 -0.47 1.10 13.55
N LEU A 22 -0.41 2.10 14.43
CA LEU A 22 -1.44 3.13 14.58
C LEU A 22 -0.88 4.43 14.00
N CYS A 23 -1.57 5.01 13.02
CA CYS A 23 -1.39 6.41 12.62
C CYS A 23 -2.47 7.27 13.28
N ILE A 24 -2.11 8.43 13.81
CA ILE A 24 -3.04 9.39 14.40
C ILE A 24 -3.12 10.62 13.48
N SER A 25 -4.30 11.25 13.38
CA SER A 25 -4.54 12.40 12.50
C SER A 25 -3.65 13.62 12.76
N ASP A 26 -2.97 13.68 13.90
CA ASP A 26 -1.96 14.70 14.21
C ASP A 26 -0.57 14.40 13.61
N GLY A 27 -0.45 13.33 12.81
CA GLY A 27 0.78 12.89 12.16
C GLY A 27 1.66 11.99 13.02
N SER A 28 1.30 11.73 14.28
CA SER A 28 2.02 10.78 15.13
C SER A 28 1.66 9.33 14.79
N GLY A 29 2.50 8.39 15.21
CA GLY A 29 2.20 6.98 15.10
C GLY A 29 2.95 6.10 16.08
N GLU A 30 2.37 4.95 16.41
CA GLU A 30 2.90 4.02 17.41
C GLU A 30 2.70 2.56 16.96
N ARG A 31 3.64 1.69 17.35
CA ARG A 31 3.43 0.24 17.29
C ARG A 31 2.62 -0.21 18.49
N ILE A 32 1.40 -0.65 18.22
CA ILE A 32 0.48 -1.13 19.24
C ILE A 32 0.43 -2.65 19.24
N ASP A 33 -0.01 -3.22 20.36
CA ASP A 33 -0.26 -4.66 20.42
C ASP A 33 -1.44 -5.05 19.52
N ALA A 34 -1.27 -6.13 18.75
CA ALA A 34 -2.31 -6.63 17.86
C ALA A 34 -3.56 -7.08 18.62
N SER A 35 -3.42 -7.45 19.90
CA SER A 35 -4.55 -7.86 20.75
C SER A 35 -5.41 -6.70 21.25
N LEU A 36 -4.96 -5.44 21.15
CA LEU A 36 -5.76 -4.30 21.61
C LEU A 36 -7.01 -4.13 20.77
N THR A 37 -8.16 -3.98 21.43
CA THR A 37 -9.41 -3.64 20.77
C THR A 37 -9.44 -2.16 20.37
N ASP A 38 -10.30 -1.81 19.43
CA ASP A 38 -10.47 -0.43 18.98
C ASP A 38 -10.87 0.50 20.12
N ASP A 39 -11.70 0.03 21.08
CA ASP A 39 -12.04 0.80 22.28
C ASP A 39 -10.84 1.01 23.21
N GLN A 40 -10.00 -0.01 23.41
CA GLN A 40 -8.79 0.12 24.22
C GLN A 40 -7.80 1.12 23.59
N ILE A 41 -7.66 1.08 22.27
CA ILE A 41 -6.85 2.03 21.50
C ILE A 41 -7.45 3.44 21.63
N ARG A 42 -8.77 3.58 21.41
CA ARG A 42 -9.48 4.85 21.51
C ARG A 42 -9.27 5.52 22.86
N VAL A 43 -9.45 4.77 23.95
CA VAL A 43 -9.26 5.27 25.32
C VAL A 43 -7.79 5.58 25.60
N ARG A 44 -6.87 4.68 25.27
CA ARG A 44 -5.42 4.85 25.55
C ARG A 44 -4.82 6.06 24.85
N PHE A 45 -5.25 6.34 23.62
CA PHE A 45 -4.69 7.40 22.78
C PHE A 45 -5.57 8.65 22.71
N ASN A 46 -6.63 8.72 23.54
CA ASN A 46 -7.60 9.82 23.58
C ASN A 46 -8.14 10.17 22.19
N LEU A 47 -8.58 9.16 21.44
CA LEU A 47 -9.13 9.31 20.09
C LEU A 47 -10.65 9.44 20.16
N ASP A 48 -11.23 10.16 19.20
CA ASP A 48 -12.67 10.20 19.01
C ASP A 48 -13.16 8.89 18.37
N ARG A 49 -12.39 8.36 17.41
CA ARG A 49 -12.64 7.06 16.78
C ARG A 49 -11.37 6.37 16.30
N VAL A 50 -11.49 5.07 16.12
CA VAL A 50 -10.48 4.21 15.48
C VAL A 50 -11.10 3.61 14.22
N THR A 51 -10.29 3.52 13.17
CA THR A 51 -10.66 2.88 11.91
C THR A 51 -9.56 1.90 11.52
N GLN A 52 -9.95 0.81 10.86
CA GLN A 52 -8.98 -0.15 10.33
C GLN A 52 -8.65 0.22 8.88
N ALA A 53 -7.37 0.26 8.54
CA ALA A 53 -6.94 0.30 7.16
C ALA A 53 -7.40 -0.98 6.45
N PRO A 54 -7.77 -0.90 5.16
CA PRO A 54 -8.03 -2.10 4.38
C PRO A 54 -6.78 -2.99 4.32
N LYS A 55 -6.98 -4.31 4.27
CA LYS A 55 -5.89 -5.23 3.98
C LYS A 55 -5.51 -5.08 2.52
N ILE A 56 -4.26 -4.74 2.26
CA ILE A 56 -3.69 -4.66 0.91
C ILE A 56 -2.88 -5.92 0.69
N ASP A 57 -3.24 -6.69 -0.33
CA ASP A 57 -2.48 -7.87 -0.75
C ASP A 57 -1.44 -7.43 -1.78
N PHE A 58 -0.17 -7.40 -1.37
CA PHE A 58 0.93 -7.04 -2.26
C PHE A 58 1.50 -8.30 -2.90
N CYS A 59 1.80 -8.24 -4.20
CA CYS A 59 2.43 -9.32 -4.93
C CYS A 59 3.62 -8.83 -5.76
N GLU A 60 4.51 -9.76 -6.12
CA GLU A 60 5.45 -9.54 -7.21
C GLU A 60 4.71 -9.55 -8.54
N GLY A 61 5.11 -8.66 -9.44
CA GLY A 61 4.54 -8.49 -10.77
C GLY A 61 5.63 -8.42 -11.84
N LEU A 62 5.46 -9.15 -12.93
CA LEU A 62 6.29 -9.12 -14.12
C LEU A 62 5.77 -8.05 -15.11
N LEU A 63 6.64 -7.13 -15.49
CA LEU A 63 6.32 -6.08 -16.47
C LEU A 63 6.44 -6.66 -17.88
N LEU A 64 5.33 -6.78 -18.60
CA LEU A 64 5.26 -7.47 -19.90
C LEU A 64 5.84 -6.65 -21.06
N ASP A 65 5.73 -5.33 -20.99
CA ASP A 65 6.07 -4.40 -22.06
C ASP A 65 6.52 -3.02 -21.53
N GLY A 66 6.69 -2.06 -22.44
CA GLY A 66 7.13 -0.70 -22.10
C GLY A 66 8.61 -0.61 -21.68
N PRO A 67 9.02 0.52 -21.08
CA PRO A 67 10.43 0.81 -20.80
C PRO A 67 11.09 -0.10 -19.76
N LEU A 68 10.29 -0.82 -18.96
CA LEU A 68 10.75 -1.72 -17.90
C LEU A 68 10.41 -3.19 -18.19
N ALA A 69 10.09 -3.53 -19.44
CA ALA A 69 9.74 -4.89 -19.86
C ALA A 69 10.78 -5.93 -19.41
N GLY A 70 10.31 -7.08 -18.90
CA GLY A 70 11.15 -8.18 -18.43
C GLY A 70 11.72 -8.00 -17.02
N THR A 71 11.39 -6.92 -16.33
CA THR A 71 11.77 -6.71 -14.91
C THR A 71 10.57 -6.94 -13.99
N THR A 72 10.83 -7.07 -12.69
CA THR A 72 9.79 -7.22 -11.68
C THR A 72 9.60 -5.97 -10.82
N ALA A 73 8.38 -5.80 -10.33
CA ALA A 73 7.97 -4.74 -9.42
C ALA A 73 6.93 -5.28 -8.42
N TYR A 74 6.67 -4.53 -7.35
CA TYR A 74 5.55 -4.83 -6.46
C TYR A 74 4.28 -4.12 -6.90
N ALA A 75 3.16 -4.80 -6.81
CA ALA A 75 1.83 -4.28 -7.10
C ALA A 75 0.84 -4.70 -6.01
N VAL A 76 -0.32 -4.06 -5.97
CA VAL A 76 -1.48 -4.65 -5.29
C VAL A 76 -2.04 -5.73 -6.20
N ASN A 77 -2.30 -6.91 -5.66
CA ASN A 77 -2.81 -8.07 -6.40
C ASN A 77 -4.30 -7.91 -6.72
N GLU A 78 -4.63 -6.86 -7.47
CA GLU A 78 -5.98 -6.48 -7.87
C GLU A 78 -5.99 -6.10 -9.36
N LEU A 79 -6.94 -6.66 -10.13
CA LEU A 79 -7.05 -6.39 -11.56
C LEU A 79 -7.36 -4.91 -11.80
N GLY A 80 -6.65 -4.30 -12.75
CA GLY A 80 -6.80 -2.89 -13.07
C GLY A 80 -6.04 -1.94 -12.12
N PHE A 81 -5.37 -2.47 -11.09
CA PHE A 81 -4.56 -1.64 -10.21
C PHE A 81 -3.40 -0.99 -10.98
N LEU A 82 -3.22 0.31 -10.79
CA LEU A 82 -2.18 1.10 -11.44
C LEU A 82 -0.97 1.28 -10.52
N VAL A 83 0.20 0.86 -11.00
CA VAL A 83 1.50 1.00 -10.34
C VAL A 83 2.29 2.09 -11.04
N GLN A 84 2.80 3.06 -10.27
CA GLN A 84 3.72 4.09 -10.76
C GLN A 84 5.16 3.71 -10.41
N LEU A 85 6.03 3.65 -11.42
CA LEU A 85 7.43 3.26 -11.28
C LEU A 85 8.36 4.34 -11.84
N THR A 86 9.41 4.70 -11.09
CA THR A 86 10.44 5.62 -11.56
C THR A 86 11.40 4.91 -12.52
N LEU A 87 11.60 5.49 -13.70
CA LEU A 87 12.56 5.00 -14.68
C LEU A 87 14.01 5.25 -14.23
N PRO A 88 14.96 4.39 -14.63
CA PRO A 88 16.38 4.68 -14.48
C PRO A 88 16.79 5.95 -15.26
N PRO A 89 17.72 6.77 -14.73
CA PRO A 89 18.29 6.70 -13.38
C PRO A 89 17.27 7.15 -12.32
N ARG A 90 17.03 6.31 -11.31
CA ARG A 90 16.05 6.58 -10.23
C ARG A 90 16.51 7.77 -9.40
N ARG A 91 15.86 8.92 -9.58
CA ARG A 91 16.11 10.16 -8.85
C ARG A 91 14.78 10.73 -8.36
N PRO A 92 14.74 11.44 -7.21
CA PRO A 92 13.55 12.19 -6.82
C PRO A 92 13.12 13.14 -7.95
N GLY A 93 11.86 13.07 -8.37
CA GLY A 93 11.34 13.83 -9.51
C GLY A 93 11.74 13.32 -10.90
N GLY A 94 12.35 12.14 -11.00
CA GLY A 94 12.65 11.48 -12.27
C GLY A 94 11.40 11.04 -13.03
N PRO A 95 11.52 10.67 -14.31
CA PRO A 95 10.38 10.26 -15.12
C PRO A 95 9.71 9.01 -14.53
N VAL A 96 8.37 9.04 -14.49
CA VAL A 96 7.53 7.97 -13.95
C VAL A 96 6.74 7.35 -15.10
N VAL A 97 6.58 6.04 -15.03
CA VAL A 97 5.79 5.23 -15.95
C VAL A 97 4.68 4.52 -15.16
N THR A 98 3.52 4.34 -15.78
CA THR A 98 2.39 3.63 -15.17
C THR A 98 2.21 2.25 -15.80
N TYR A 99 1.95 1.26 -14.96
CA TYR A 99 1.63 -0.10 -15.35
C TYR A 99 0.32 -0.54 -14.70
N GLU A 100 -0.48 -1.34 -15.40
CA GLU A 100 -1.75 -1.90 -14.93
C GLU A 100 -1.61 -3.40 -14.70
N VAL A 101 -2.12 -3.91 -13.58
CA VAL A 101 -2.23 -5.35 -13.31
C VAL A 101 -3.29 -5.95 -14.22
N VAL A 102 -2.87 -6.77 -15.19
CA VAL A 102 -3.75 -7.44 -16.16
C VAL A 102 -3.96 -8.93 -15.87
N THR A 103 -3.09 -9.52 -15.08
CA THR A 103 -3.22 -10.89 -14.56
C THR A 103 -2.83 -10.89 -13.09
N LEU A 104 -3.65 -11.51 -12.24
CA LEU A 104 -3.36 -11.64 -10.80
C LEU A 104 -2.25 -12.66 -10.55
N SER A 105 -1.47 -12.44 -9.49
CA SER A 105 -0.50 -13.43 -9.02
C SER A 105 -1.21 -14.65 -8.45
N THR A 106 -0.56 -15.80 -8.58
CA THR A 106 -0.91 -17.07 -7.94
C THR A 106 0.32 -17.60 -7.20
N ASP A 107 0.18 -18.66 -6.39
CA ASP A 107 1.30 -19.23 -5.62
C ASP A 107 2.53 -19.56 -6.48
N ASP A 108 2.33 -19.93 -7.75
CA ASP A 108 3.41 -20.35 -8.66
C ASP A 108 3.79 -19.29 -9.71
N ARG A 109 3.10 -18.15 -9.76
CA ARG A 109 3.30 -17.16 -10.85
C ARG A 109 3.09 -15.72 -10.36
N PRO A 110 4.00 -14.80 -10.71
CA PRO A 110 3.81 -13.38 -10.40
C PRO A 110 2.58 -12.83 -11.15
N ALA A 111 2.08 -11.69 -10.70
CA ALA A 111 1.11 -10.92 -11.46
C ALA A 111 1.74 -10.50 -12.80
N GLU A 112 0.92 -10.24 -13.81
CA GLU A 112 1.39 -9.67 -15.07
C GLU A 112 0.90 -8.23 -15.18
N LEU A 113 1.83 -7.36 -15.54
CA LEU A 113 1.59 -5.92 -15.60
C LEU A 113 1.85 -5.41 -17.01
N ARG A 114 0.89 -4.66 -17.56
CA ARG A 114 1.01 -4.04 -18.88
C ARG A 114 1.21 -2.54 -18.74
N HIS A 115 2.07 -1.98 -19.58
CA HIS A 115 2.30 -0.56 -19.67
C HIS A 115 1.00 0.16 -20.03
N ALA A 116 0.55 1.02 -19.13
CA ALA A 116 -0.65 1.81 -19.34
C ALA A 116 -0.24 3.13 -20.03
N PRO A 117 -0.73 3.43 -21.24
CA PRO A 117 -0.60 4.77 -21.80
C PRO A 117 -1.33 5.74 -20.86
N GLU A 118 -0.66 6.82 -20.46
CA GLU A 118 -1.06 7.79 -19.41
C GLU A 118 -2.53 7.73 -18.99
N ALA A 119 -2.80 7.29 -17.76
CA ALA A 119 -4.09 7.56 -17.13
C ALA A 119 -4.27 9.10 -17.10
N PRO A 120 -5.42 9.63 -17.54
CA PRO A 120 -5.66 11.07 -17.48
C PRO A 120 -5.47 11.52 -16.02
N GLN A 121 -4.59 12.50 -15.82
CA GLN A 121 -4.50 13.20 -14.55
C GLN A 121 -5.90 13.74 -14.25
N LYS A 122 -6.59 13.18 -13.25
CA LYS A 122 -7.80 13.80 -12.73
C LYS A 122 -7.40 15.16 -12.19
N SER A 123 -7.85 16.20 -12.88
CA SER A 123 -7.79 17.61 -12.46
C SER A 123 -8.65 17.84 -11.23
#